data_AF-A0A645ECJ7-F1
#
_entry.id   AF-A0A645ECJ7-F1
#
_cell.length_a   1.000
_cell.length_b   1.000
_cell.length_c   1.000
_cell.angle_alpha   90.00
_cell.angle_beta   90.00
_cell.angle_gamma   90.00
#
_symmetry.space_group_name_H-M   'P 1'
#
loop_
_entity.id
_entity.type
_entity.pdbx_description
1 polymer ?
#
loop_
_entity_poly.entity_id
_entity_poly.type
_entity_poly.pdbx_seq_one_letter_code
_entity_poly.pdbx_strand_id
1 'polypeptide(L)'
;MFKYLNFNLADELIDQLYIKPSANRFCAKFSRFVGDNLQRNEYYRKIVYDSFYDLFNNIIVHYPRYRNYTFNCVGSIAYHFQPILEDVVSDYGMKMGKIEKEPMKGLVEFHLKNNRL
;
A
#
# COMPACT_ATOMS: atom_id res chain seq x y z
N MET A 1 -10.57 20.64 13.29
CA MET A 1 -11.02 21.65 12.32
C MET A 1 -9.79 22.45 11.90
N PHE A 2 -9.23 22.13 10.72
CA PHE A 2 -8.09 22.76 10.03
C PHE A 2 -6.91 23.31 10.86
N LYS A 3 -6.00 22.43 11.31
CA LYS A 3 -4.72 22.82 11.92
C LYS A 3 -3.53 22.05 11.32
N TYR A 4 -3.50 21.94 10.00
CA TYR A 4 -2.36 21.39 9.28
C TYR A 4 -1.98 22.39 8.19
N LEU A 5 -0.71 22.80 8.23
CA LEU A 5 -0.01 23.59 7.21
C LEU A 5 -0.24 25.11 7.23
N ASN A 6 0.37 25.77 8.23
CA ASN A 6 1.03 27.06 7.98
C ASN A 6 2.54 26.79 8.03
N PHE A 7 3.04 26.23 6.93
CA PHE A 7 4.46 26.11 6.66
C PHE A 7 4.86 27.32 5.81
N ASN A 8 6.13 27.71 5.84
CA ASN A 8 6.72 28.26 4.61
C ASN A 8 6.79 27.06 3.63
N LEU A 9 5.66 26.79 2.96
CA LEU A 9 5.21 25.46 2.53
C LEU A 9 6.19 24.69 1.67
N ALA A 10 6.93 25.40 0.82
CA ALA A 10 7.91 24.78 -0.06
C ALA A 10 9.17 24.36 0.69
N ASP A 11 9.81 25.26 1.41
CA ASP A 11 11.13 25.02 2.01
C ASP A 11 11.09 23.92 3.07
N GLU A 12 10.07 23.94 3.92
CA GLU A 12 9.93 22.92 4.96
C GLU A 12 9.53 21.55 4.38
N LEU A 13 8.76 21.51 3.29
CA LEU A 13 8.45 20.24 2.60
C LEU A 13 9.70 19.68 1.93
N ILE A 14 10.48 20.53 1.24
CA ILE A 14 11.75 20.15 0.62
C ILE A 14 12.73 19.63 1.67
N ASP A 15 12.85 20.31 2.82
CA ASP A 15 13.67 19.86 3.94
C ASP A 15 13.25 18.47 4.46
N GLN A 16 11.95 18.22 4.62
CA GLN A 16 11.45 16.91 5.07
C GLN A 16 11.68 15.80 4.04
N LEU A 17 11.64 16.11 2.74
CA LEU A 17 11.78 15.13 1.66
C LEU A 17 13.23 14.81 1.31
N TYR A 18 14.10 15.82 1.35
CA TYR A 18 15.45 15.71 0.78
C TYR A 18 16.57 15.84 1.81
N ILE A 19 16.32 16.45 2.97
CA ILE A 19 17.37 16.74 3.97
C ILE A 19 17.22 15.83 5.18
N LYS A 20 15.99 15.64 5.69
CA LYS A 20 15.75 14.87 6.91
C LYS A 20 15.75 13.36 6.69
N PRO A 21 16.16 12.58 7.72
CA PRO A 21 16.10 11.13 7.65
C PRO A 21 14.64 10.64 7.60
N SER A 22 14.43 9.48 6.98
CA SER A 22 13.12 8.82 6.89
C SER A 22 12.05 9.56 6.07
N ALA A 23 12.45 10.19 4.97
CA ALA A 23 11.54 10.82 4.00
C ALA A 23 10.40 9.86 3.55
N ASN A 24 10.71 8.57 3.33
CA ASN A 24 9.73 7.54 3.03
C ASN A 24 8.61 7.42 4.09
N ARG A 25 8.97 7.48 5.38
CA ARG A 25 8.01 7.45 6.50
C ARG A 25 7.20 8.74 6.57
N PHE A 26 7.80 9.88 6.26
CA PHE A 26 7.08 11.15 6.16
C PHE A 26 6.02 11.08 5.05
N CYS A 27 6.38 10.65 3.84
CA CYS A 27 5.46 10.45 2.72
C CYS A 27 4.32 9.47 3.06
N ALA A 28 4.64 8.37 3.76
CA ALA A 28 3.65 7.37 4.14
C ALA A 28 2.51 7.94 5.00
N LYS A 29 2.72 9.03 5.74
CA LYS A 29 1.66 9.67 6.56
C LYS A 29 0.52 10.22 5.70
N PHE A 30 0.80 10.64 4.46
CA PHE A 30 -0.22 11.18 3.55
C PHE A 30 -1.15 10.11 2.98
N SER A 31 -0.79 8.82 3.07
CA SER A 31 -1.67 7.73 2.64
C SER A 31 -3.02 7.76 3.36
N ARG A 32 -3.04 8.12 4.65
CA ARG A 32 -4.28 8.27 5.42
C ARG A 32 -5.17 9.38 4.85
N PHE A 33 -4.57 10.52 4.51
CA PHE A 33 -5.30 11.62 3.87
C PHE A 33 -5.92 11.18 2.55
N VAL A 34 -5.19 10.43 1.71
CA VAL A 34 -5.75 9.88 0.46
C VAL A 34 -6.93 8.95 0.76
N GLY A 35 -6.78 8.05 1.73
CA GLY A 35 -7.85 7.14 2.19
C GLY A 35 -9.13 7.86 2.62
N ASP A 36 -9.00 8.92 3.43
CA ASP A 36 -10.11 9.70 3.97
C ASP A 36 -10.88 10.48 2.88
N ASN A 37 -10.30 10.64 1.68
CA ASN A 37 -10.88 11.42 0.59
C ASN A 37 -11.26 10.58 -0.66
N LEU A 38 -11.12 9.25 -0.62
CA LEU A 38 -11.42 8.36 -1.76
C LEU A 38 -12.82 8.58 -2.36
N GLN A 39 -13.82 8.86 -1.53
CA GLN A 39 -15.22 9.04 -1.96
C GLN A 39 -15.54 10.47 -2.40
N ARG A 40 -14.63 11.42 -2.18
CA ARG A 40 -14.88 12.84 -2.49
C ARG A 40 -14.57 13.18 -3.94
N ASN A 41 -13.56 12.53 -4.51
CA ASN A 41 -13.12 12.78 -5.87
C ASN A 41 -12.39 11.56 -6.44
N GLU A 42 -12.70 11.21 -7.69
CA GLU A 42 -12.08 10.10 -8.41
C GLU A 42 -10.56 10.20 -8.50
N TYR A 43 -10.00 11.42 -8.49
CA TYR A 43 -8.57 11.69 -8.46
C TYR A 43 -7.83 10.88 -7.37
N TYR A 44 -8.39 10.81 -6.15
CA TYR A 44 -7.75 10.07 -5.05
C TYR A 44 -7.72 8.57 -5.32
N ARG A 45 -8.81 8.02 -5.86
CA ARG A 45 -8.86 6.61 -6.28
C ARG A 45 -7.84 6.36 -7.38
N LYS A 46 -7.74 7.26 -8.36
CA LYS A 46 -6.81 7.16 -9.48
C LYS A 46 -5.35 7.14 -9.02
N ILE A 47 -4.94 8.00 -8.09
CA ILE A 47 -3.57 7.98 -7.53
C ILE A 47 -3.22 6.60 -6.96
N VAL A 48 -4.13 6.01 -6.17
CA VAL A 48 -3.90 4.71 -5.55
C VAL A 48 -3.84 3.60 -6.59
N TYR A 49 -4.77 3.62 -7.54
CA TYR A 49 -4.81 2.66 -8.64
C TYR A 49 -3.52 2.71 -9.47
N ASP A 50 -3.12 3.90 -9.91
CA ASP A 50 -1.90 4.10 -10.71
C ASP A 50 -0.66 3.63 -9.94
N SER A 51 -0.60 3.89 -8.62
CA SER A 51 0.52 3.43 -7.78
C SER A 51 0.63 1.90 -7.71
N PHE A 52 -0.50 1.19 -7.61
CA PHE A 52 -0.50 -0.28 -7.65
C PHE A 52 -0.26 -0.80 -9.06
N TYR A 53 -0.75 -0.12 -10.08
CA TYR A 53 -0.47 -0.44 -11.47
C TYR A 53 1.03 -0.37 -11.74
N ASP A 54 1.71 0.67 -11.26
CA ASP A 54 3.16 0.82 -11.34
C ASP A 54 3.92 -0.28 -10.59
N LEU A 55 3.43 -0.70 -9.41
CA LEU A 55 3.99 -1.86 -8.70
C LEU A 55 3.95 -3.11 -9.58
N PHE A 56 2.82 -3.36 -10.23
CA PHE A 56 2.69 -4.51 -11.11
C PHE A 56 3.58 -4.39 -12.35
N ASN A 57 3.50 -3.26 -13.04
CA ASN A 57 4.23 -2.99 -14.26
C ASN A 57 5.74 -3.09 -14.10
N ASN A 58 6.26 -2.58 -12.97
CA ASN A 58 7.71 -2.44 -12.78
C ASN A 58 8.33 -3.58 -11.97
N ILE A 59 7.53 -4.37 -11.25
CA ILE A 59 8.04 -5.41 -10.34
C ILE A 59 7.37 -6.76 -10.59
N ILE A 60 6.04 -6.83 -10.47
CA ILE A 60 5.35 -8.14 -10.40
C ILE A 60 5.39 -8.90 -11.72
N VAL A 61 5.18 -8.23 -12.85
CA VAL A 61 5.11 -8.89 -14.17
C VAL A 61 6.42 -9.54 -14.59
N HIS A 62 7.54 -9.14 -14.00
CA HIS A 62 8.86 -9.67 -14.32
C HIS A 62 9.16 -11.00 -13.63
N TYR A 63 8.35 -11.44 -12.67
CA TYR A 63 8.50 -12.76 -12.08
C TYR A 63 8.04 -13.87 -13.06
N PRO A 64 8.83 -14.95 -13.24
CA PRO A 64 8.43 -16.05 -14.10
C PRO A 64 7.09 -16.64 -13.67
N ARG A 65 6.17 -16.79 -14.64
CA ARG A 65 4.84 -17.38 -14.42
C ARG A 65 4.04 -16.68 -13.32
N TYR A 66 4.22 -15.36 -13.13
CA TYR A 66 3.54 -14.62 -12.06
C TYR A 66 2.01 -14.85 -12.03
N ARG A 67 1.37 -14.95 -13.20
CA ARG A 67 -0.08 -15.25 -13.35
C ARG A 67 -0.52 -16.61 -12.79
N ASN A 68 0.39 -17.56 -12.61
CA ASN A 68 0.08 -18.88 -12.06
C ASN A 68 -0.04 -18.85 -10.52
N TYR A 69 0.36 -17.75 -9.89
CA TYR A 69 0.33 -17.57 -8.44
C TYR A 69 -0.77 -16.60 -8.03
N THR A 70 -1.12 -16.64 -6.75
CA THR A 70 -1.99 -15.62 -6.14
C THR A 70 -1.16 -14.43 -5.67
N PHE A 71 -1.72 -13.22 -5.73
CA PHE A 71 -1.11 -12.04 -5.15
C PHE A 71 -1.37 -12.02 -3.65
N ASN A 72 -0.32 -12.14 -2.84
CA ASN A 72 -0.40 -12.11 -1.38
C ASN A 72 0.40 -10.91 -0.87
N CYS A 73 -0.11 -10.20 0.12
CA CYS A 73 0.56 -9.03 0.66
C CYS A 73 0.32 -8.87 2.16
N VAL A 74 1.35 -8.40 2.87
CA VAL A 74 1.24 -8.00 4.26
C VAL A 74 1.59 -6.52 4.37
N GLY A 75 0.70 -5.71 4.94
CA GLY A 75 0.94 -4.30 5.18
C GLY A 75 -0.32 -3.46 5.23
N SER A 76 -0.24 -2.32 5.91
CA SER A 76 -1.37 -1.41 6.10
C SER A 76 -1.93 -0.85 4.79
N ILE A 77 -1.07 -0.50 3.83
CA ILE A 77 -1.50 0.08 2.55
C ILE A 77 -2.32 -0.92 1.74
N ALA A 78 -1.80 -2.13 1.51
CA ALA A 78 -2.51 -3.18 0.79
C ALA A 78 -3.84 -3.55 1.48
N TYR A 79 -3.86 -3.58 2.82
CA TYR A 79 -5.07 -3.86 3.58
C TYR A 79 -6.13 -2.75 3.47
N HIS A 80 -5.73 -1.47 3.62
CA HIS A 80 -6.67 -0.35 3.61
C HIS A 80 -7.19 0.00 2.21
N PHE A 81 -6.39 -0.25 1.17
CA PHE A 81 -6.77 0.01 -0.23
C PHE A 81 -7.09 -1.28 -1.00
N GLN A 82 -7.44 -2.35 -0.29
CA GLN A 82 -7.67 -3.68 -0.88
C GLN A 82 -8.64 -3.69 -2.07
N PRO A 83 -9.78 -2.97 -2.06
CA PRO A 83 -10.67 -2.98 -3.23
C PRO A 83 -10.00 -2.46 -4.51
N ILE A 84 -9.21 -1.39 -4.40
CA ILE A 84 -8.49 -0.80 -5.55
C ILE A 84 -7.34 -1.72 -5.99
N LEU A 85 -6.65 -2.34 -5.02
CA LEU A 85 -5.61 -3.31 -5.30
C LEU A 85 -6.17 -4.54 -6.04
N GLU A 86 -7.34 -5.03 -5.65
CA GLU A 86 -8.02 -6.16 -6.30
C GLU A 86 -8.35 -5.87 -7.77
N ASP A 87 -8.81 -4.66 -8.08
CA ASP A 87 -9.04 -4.22 -9.46
C ASP A 87 -7.74 -4.35 -10.29
N VAL A 88 -6.62 -3.80 -9.80
CA VAL A 88 -5.32 -3.88 -10.48
C VAL A 88 -4.83 -5.32 -10.63
N VAL A 89 -4.94 -6.14 -9.59
CA VAL A 89 -4.53 -7.56 -9.63
C VAL A 89 -5.31 -8.31 -10.71
N SER A 90 -6.61 -8.03 -10.82
CA SER A 90 -7.49 -8.58 -11.87
C SER A 90 -7.06 -8.13 -13.26
N ASP A 91 -6.77 -6.84 -13.44
CA ASP A 91 -6.33 -6.26 -14.72
C ASP A 91 -5.03 -6.90 -15.24
N TYR A 92 -4.14 -7.31 -14.34
CA TYR A 92 -2.90 -8.03 -14.69
C TYR A 92 -3.07 -9.55 -14.87
N GLY A 93 -4.29 -10.07 -14.71
CA GLY A 93 -4.62 -11.48 -14.88
C GLY A 93 -4.10 -12.38 -13.75
N MET A 94 -3.91 -11.83 -12.55
CA MET A 94 -3.62 -12.59 -11.34
C MET A 94 -4.88 -12.80 -10.51
N LYS A 95 -4.84 -13.76 -9.59
CA LYS A 95 -5.88 -13.95 -8.58
C LYS A 95 -5.45 -13.32 -7.27
N MET A 96 -6.36 -12.64 -6.58
CA MET A 96 -6.11 -12.18 -5.21
C MET A 96 -5.95 -13.37 -4.27
N GLY A 97 -4.94 -13.28 -3.41
CA GLY A 97 -4.65 -14.21 -2.33
C GLY A 97 -4.87 -13.57 -0.96
N LYS A 98 -4.00 -13.89 -0.01
CA LYS A 98 -4.08 -13.42 1.37
C LYS A 98 -3.56 -11.99 1.48
N ILE A 99 -4.40 -11.09 1.98
CA ILE A 99 -4.04 -9.73 2.36
C ILE A 99 -4.14 -9.59 3.87
N GLU A 100 -3.02 -9.33 4.55
CA GLU A 100 -2.99 -9.16 6.00
C GLU A 100 -2.47 -7.78 6.38
N LYS A 101 -3.05 -7.19 7.42
CA LYS A 101 -2.57 -5.89 7.92
C LYS A 101 -1.20 -6.01 8.61
N GLU A 102 -0.99 -7.09 9.35
CA GLU A 102 0.21 -7.36 10.14
C GLU A 102 0.52 -8.87 10.15
N PRO A 103 1.80 -9.26 10.18
CA PRO A 103 2.21 -10.67 10.03
C PRO A 103 1.96 -11.52 11.28
N MET A 104 1.76 -10.87 12.44
CA MET A 104 1.77 -11.52 13.75
C MET A 104 0.71 -12.61 13.88
N LYS A 105 -0.50 -12.40 13.34
CA LYS A 105 -1.57 -13.41 13.40
C LYS A 105 -1.19 -14.70 12.68
N GLY A 106 -0.72 -14.59 11.43
CA GLY A 106 -0.26 -15.75 10.66
C GLY A 106 0.93 -16.47 11.29
N LEU A 107 1.85 -15.73 11.93
CA LEU A 107 2.97 -16.32 12.65
C LEU A 107 2.52 -17.12 13.88
N VAL A 108 1.58 -16.59 14.66
CA VAL A 108 1.01 -17.30 15.82
C VAL A 108 0.33 -18.59 15.38
N GLU A 109 -0.53 -18.53 14.35
CA GLU A 109 -1.21 -19.70 13.80
C GLU A 109 -0.23 -20.77 13.32
N PHE A 110 0.83 -20.37 12.61
CA PHE A 110 1.84 -21.29 12.11
C PHE A 110 2.56 -22.03 13.26
N HIS A 111 2.99 -21.32 14.29
CA HIS A 111 3.70 -21.93 15.43
C HIS A 111 2.76 -22.77 16.30
N LEU A 112 1.50 -22.37 16.49
CA LEU A 112 0.51 -23.18 17.20
C LEU A 112 0.15 -24.47 16.45
N LYS A 113 0.12 -24.43 15.11
CA LYS A 113 -0.13 -25.60 14.28
C LYS A 113 1.07 -26.56 14.28
N ASN A 114 2.29 -26.03 14.29
CA ASN A 114 3.53 -26.82 14.28
C ASN A 114 3.96 -27.32 15.66
N ASN A 115 3.52 -26.68 16.75
CA ASN A 115 3.76 -27.13 18.13
C ASN A 115 2.62 -28.02 18.68
N ARG A 116 1.88 -28.71 17.82
CA ARG A 116 1.02 -29.81 18.27
C ARG A 116 1.90 -30.99 18.67
N LEU A 117 2.21 -31.06 19.96
CA LEU A 117 2.34 -32.30 20.72
C LEU A 117 1.06 -33.14 20.57
#